data_AF-A0A7S0WAC0-F1
#
_entry.id   AF-A0A7S0WAC0-F1
#
_cell.length_a   1.000
_cell.length_b   1.000
_cell.length_c   1.000
_cell.angle_alpha   90.00
_cell.angle_beta   90.00
_cell.angle_gamma   90.00
#
_symmetry.space_group_name_H-M   'P 1'
#
loop_
_entity.id
_entity.type
_entity.pdbx_description
1 polymer ?
#
loop_
_entity_poly.entity_id
_entity_poly.type
_entity_poly.pdbx_seq_one_letter_code
_entity_poly.pdbx_strand_id
1 'polypeptide(L)'
;AVTAINNADMNMLFNWYVDVDSWNKTRYAFYFRPVSSTISEAVLKDGQSNWAKKHLGYFHDFIVALATLSGYDDDTAEEDAKNVISVETQLAFNQNGTESGYDQWVDRDYLQIDVPSFDWDTWFDAIGFGTVGLEPDPDATDVDDYGQPYDTP
;
A
#
# COMPACT_ATOMS: atom_id res chain seq x y z
N ALA A 1 26.21 -10.69 -9.24
CA ALA A 1 25.42 -11.61 -8.40
C ALA A 1 24.05 -10.97 -8.26
N VAL A 2 22.98 -11.65 -8.64
CA VAL A 2 21.62 -11.17 -8.39
C VAL A 2 21.40 -11.34 -6.89
N THR A 3 21.40 -10.23 -6.16
CA THR A 3 21.00 -10.24 -4.76
C THR A 3 19.54 -10.67 -4.75
N ALA A 4 19.27 -11.89 -4.32
CA ALA A 4 17.91 -12.30 -4.00
C ALA A 4 17.39 -11.28 -2.99
N ILE A 5 16.36 -10.52 -3.36
CA ILE A 5 15.58 -9.77 -2.40
C ILE A 5 15.07 -10.85 -1.45
N ASN A 6 15.65 -10.91 -0.26
CA ASN A 6 15.05 -11.67 0.82
C ASN A 6 13.75 -10.90 1.04
N ASN A 7 12.62 -11.47 0.59
CA ASN A 7 11.28 -10.94 0.86
C ASN A 7 11.07 -11.03 2.37
N ALA A 8 11.73 -10.14 3.12
CA ALA A 8 11.23 -9.72 4.40
C ALA A 8 9.81 -9.21 4.10
N ASP A 9 8.82 -9.65 4.87
CA ASP A 9 7.40 -9.28 4.78
C ASP A 9 7.21 -7.75 4.93
N MET A 10 7.74 -6.99 3.99
CA MET A 10 7.76 -5.55 4.01
C MET A 10 6.62 -5.09 3.15
N ASN A 11 5.50 -4.86 3.81
CA ASN A 11 4.32 -4.16 3.27
C ASN A 11 4.63 -2.67 3.08
N MET A 12 5.61 -2.34 2.22
CA MET A 12 6.12 -0.96 2.07
C MET A 12 5.19 -0.06 1.28
N LEU A 13 4.64 -0.57 0.18
CA LEU A 13 3.78 0.20 -0.72
C LEU A 13 2.31 -0.10 -0.48
N PHE A 14 2.02 -1.35 -0.14
CA PHE A 14 0.69 -1.86 0.14
C PHE A 14 0.82 -3.03 1.12
N ASN A 15 -0.22 -3.25 1.93
CA ASN A 15 -0.34 -4.46 2.73
C ASN A 15 -0.97 -5.55 1.88
N TRP A 16 -0.39 -6.75 1.90
CA TRP A 16 -0.99 -7.90 1.26
C TRP A 16 -0.96 -9.12 2.16
N TYR A 17 -1.88 -10.05 1.91
CA TYR A 17 -1.99 -11.32 2.62
C TYR A 17 -2.82 -12.31 1.81
N VAL A 18 -2.74 -13.60 2.16
CA VAL A 18 -3.58 -14.65 1.58
C VAL A 18 -4.50 -15.17 2.68
N ASP A 19 -5.80 -15.17 2.41
CA ASP A 19 -6.81 -15.73 3.32
C ASP A 19 -7.91 -16.41 2.51
N VAL A 20 -8.83 -17.09 3.20
CA VAL A 20 -10.03 -17.67 2.60
C VAL A 20 -10.81 -16.57 1.87
N ASP A 21 -11.25 -16.85 0.64
CA ASP A 21 -12.06 -15.91 -0.13
C ASP A 21 -13.39 -15.65 0.59
N SER A 22 -13.70 -14.37 0.80
CA SER A 22 -14.87 -13.90 1.54
C SER A 22 -16.19 -14.26 0.85
N TRP A 23 -16.19 -14.42 -0.46
CA TRP A 23 -17.32 -14.89 -1.27
C TRP A 23 -17.30 -16.40 -1.53
N ASN A 24 -16.12 -17.02 -1.65
CA ASN A 24 -16.00 -18.46 -1.87
C ASN A 24 -15.06 -19.15 -0.87
N LYS A 25 -15.64 -19.67 0.21
CA LYS A 25 -14.91 -20.31 1.32
C LYS A 25 -14.15 -21.60 0.96
N THR A 26 -14.22 -22.06 -0.28
CA THR A 26 -13.49 -23.25 -0.77
C THR A 26 -12.17 -22.92 -1.44
N ARG A 27 -11.88 -21.64 -1.70
CA ARG A 27 -10.62 -21.15 -2.28
C ARG A 27 -9.96 -20.09 -1.39
N TYR A 28 -8.68 -19.87 -1.64
CA TYR A 28 -7.94 -18.74 -1.06
C TYR A 28 -7.91 -17.60 -2.06
N ALA A 29 -7.96 -16.37 -1.55
CA ALA A 29 -7.79 -15.15 -2.32
C ALA A 29 -6.53 -14.41 -1.86
N PHE A 30 -5.94 -13.67 -2.80
CA PHE A 30 -4.90 -12.70 -2.51
C PHE A 30 -5.58 -11.38 -2.18
N TYR A 31 -5.39 -10.89 -0.97
CA TYR A 31 -5.92 -9.62 -0.52
C TYR A 31 -4.85 -8.56 -0.54
N PHE A 32 -5.25 -7.37 -0.96
CA PHE A 32 -4.42 -6.18 -1.00
C PHE A 32 -5.17 -5.02 -0.37
N ARG A 33 -4.49 -4.23 0.44
CA ARG A 33 -5.05 -3.01 1.05
C ARG A 33 -3.97 -1.93 1.16
N PRO A 34 -4.35 -0.65 1.21
CA PRO A 34 -3.41 0.44 1.47
C PRO A 34 -2.56 0.18 2.73
N VAL A 35 -1.30 0.64 2.74
CA VAL A 35 -0.50 0.69 3.98
C VAL A 35 -1.16 1.64 4.96
N SER A 36 -1.00 1.46 6.26
CA SER A 36 -1.40 2.51 7.20
C SER A 36 -0.32 3.57 7.24
N SER A 37 -0.69 4.86 7.15
CA SER A 37 0.27 5.92 7.40
C SER A 37 0.63 6.01 8.89
N THR A 38 1.87 6.39 9.17
CA THR A 38 2.32 6.73 10.52
C THR A 38 1.72 8.06 10.99
N ILE A 39 1.29 8.94 10.07
CA ILE A 39 0.64 10.21 10.39
C ILE A 39 -0.88 9.99 10.54
N SER A 40 -1.37 10.15 11.76
CA SER A 40 -2.81 10.02 12.03
C SER A 40 -3.65 11.16 11.42
N GLU A 41 -4.93 10.89 11.15
CA GLU A 41 -5.91 11.89 10.70
C GLU A 41 -5.97 13.12 11.62
N ALA A 42 -5.84 12.92 12.94
CA ALA A 42 -5.84 14.01 13.91
C ALA A 42 -4.68 15.00 13.69
N VAL A 43 -3.51 14.49 13.32
CA VAL A 43 -2.34 15.33 12.99
C VAL A 43 -2.60 16.13 11.72
N LEU A 44 -3.28 15.56 10.73
CA LEU A 44 -3.65 16.27 9.51
C LEU A 44 -4.71 17.34 9.74
N LYS A 45 -5.77 17.03 10.49
CA LYS A 45 -6.88 17.95 10.77
C LYS A 45 -6.45 19.15 11.59
N ASP A 46 -5.51 18.96 12.52
CA ASP A 46 -5.07 19.98 13.47
C ASP A 46 -3.58 20.35 13.29
N GLY A 47 -3.07 20.29 12.04
CA GLY A 47 -1.64 20.43 11.72
C GLY A 47 -0.95 21.71 12.21
N GLN A 48 -1.71 22.71 12.65
CA GLN A 48 -1.18 23.94 13.24
C GLN A 48 -1.06 23.91 14.76
N SER A 49 -1.65 22.94 15.45
CA SER A 49 -1.55 22.85 16.90
C SER A 49 -0.15 22.44 17.34
N ASN A 50 0.17 22.83 18.58
CA ASN A 50 1.43 22.46 19.20
C ASN A 50 1.58 20.94 19.34
N TRP A 51 0.47 20.21 19.49
CA TRP A 51 0.49 18.76 19.55
C TRP A 51 0.88 18.14 18.20
N ALA A 52 0.22 18.56 17.11
CA ALA A 52 0.52 18.04 15.78
C ALA A 52 1.97 18.34 15.36
N LYS A 53 2.42 19.58 15.58
CA LYS A 53 3.82 19.99 15.33
C LYS A 53 4.83 19.16 16.12
N LYS A 54 4.52 18.87 17.39
CA LYS A 54 5.38 18.05 18.25
C LYS A 54 5.41 16.60 17.80
N HIS A 55 4.29 16.05 17.35
CA HIS A 55 4.22 14.68 16.85
C HIS A 55 5.05 14.52 15.56
N LEU A 56 4.92 15.46 14.61
CA LEU A 56 5.76 15.49 13.41
C LEU A 56 7.25 15.67 13.75
N GLY A 57 7.58 16.50 14.74
CA GLY A 57 8.95 16.64 15.24
C GLY A 57 9.53 15.34 15.78
N TYR A 58 8.76 14.59 16.57
CA TYR A 58 9.22 13.28 17.07
C TYR A 58 9.39 12.24 15.97
N PHE A 59 8.51 12.23 14.98
CA PHE A 59 8.65 11.34 13.85
C PHE A 59 9.87 11.70 13.00
N HIS A 60 10.10 12.99 12.79
CA HIS A 60 11.29 13.52 12.13
C HIS A 60 12.57 13.05 12.84
N ASP A 61 12.68 13.31 14.16
CA ASP A 61 13.86 12.95 14.94
C ASP A 61 14.13 11.44 14.93
N PHE A 62 13.07 10.63 14.90
CA PHE A 62 13.18 9.18 14.78
C PHE A 62 13.77 8.76 13.42
N ILE A 63 13.31 9.35 12.32
CA ILE A 63 13.84 9.05 10.97
C ILE A 63 15.30 9.46 10.86
N VAL A 64 15.64 10.68 11.31
CA VAL A 64 17.04 11.16 11.33
C VAL A 64 17.92 10.19 12.12
N ALA A 65 17.48 9.77 13.31
CA ALA A 65 18.24 8.82 14.12
C ALA A 65 18.47 7.48 13.41
N LEU A 66 17.47 6.94 12.71
CA LEU A 66 17.62 5.70 11.93
C LEU A 66 18.58 5.86 10.75
N ALA A 67 18.49 6.98 10.02
CA ALA A 67 19.37 7.26 8.89
C ALA A 67 20.83 7.44 9.35
N THR A 68 21.07 8.21 10.41
CA THR A 68 22.41 8.36 11.01
C THR A 68 22.96 7.02 11.51
N LEU A 69 22.15 6.18 12.16
CA LEU A 69 22.56 4.83 12.58
C LEU A 69 22.91 3.92 11.40
N SER A 70 22.32 4.18 10.24
CA SER A 70 22.61 3.48 8.98
C SER A 70 23.86 4.04 8.26
N GLY A 71 24.48 5.08 8.81
CA GLY A 71 25.74 5.66 8.34
C GLY A 71 25.60 6.90 7.46
N TYR A 72 24.41 7.50 7.40
CA TYR A 72 24.18 8.73 6.63
C TYR A 72 24.76 9.92 7.39
N ASP A 73 25.24 10.92 6.67
CA ASP A 73 25.59 12.22 7.28
C ASP A 73 24.33 13.00 7.68
N ASP A 74 24.50 13.96 8.59
CA ASP A 74 23.39 14.69 9.20
C ASP A 74 22.55 15.46 8.16
N ASP A 75 23.17 16.03 7.13
CA ASP A 75 22.45 16.80 6.10
C ASP A 75 21.57 15.88 5.25
N THR A 76 22.11 14.72 4.84
CA THR A 76 21.34 13.71 4.09
C THR A 76 20.21 13.11 4.95
N ALA A 77 20.48 12.79 6.22
CA ALA A 77 19.48 12.24 7.13
C ALA A 77 18.30 13.21 7.36
N GLU A 78 18.60 14.51 7.48
CA GLU A 78 17.63 15.59 7.63
C GLU A 78 16.77 15.78 6.35
N GLU A 79 17.37 15.70 5.17
CA GLU A 79 16.64 15.77 3.90
C GLU A 79 15.70 14.57 3.72
N ASP A 80 16.20 13.36 4.01
CA ASP A 80 15.40 12.13 3.93
C ASP A 80 14.24 12.15 4.91
N ALA A 81 14.42 12.64 6.14
CA ALA A 81 13.34 12.77 7.12
C ALA A 81 12.21 13.68 6.61
N LYS A 82 12.54 14.79 5.94
CA LYS A 82 11.55 15.68 5.32
C LYS A 82 10.82 15.01 4.17
N ASN A 83 11.54 14.27 3.33
CA ASN A 83 10.96 13.55 2.20
C ASN A 83 9.99 12.45 2.68
N VAL A 84 10.39 11.65 3.67
CA VAL A 84 9.55 10.60 4.27
C VAL A 84 8.29 11.20 4.88
N ILE A 85 8.41 12.26 5.68
CA ILE A 85 7.23 12.94 6.26
C ILE A 85 6.31 13.47 5.17
N SER A 86 6.85 14.03 4.09
CA SER A 86 6.07 14.53 2.96
C SER A 86 5.27 13.41 2.29
N VAL A 87 5.90 12.26 2.00
CA VAL A 87 5.24 11.08 1.44
C VAL A 87 4.16 10.54 2.38
N GLU A 88 4.48 10.35 3.66
CA GLU A 88 3.54 9.89 4.69
C GLU A 88 2.35 10.84 4.83
N THR A 89 2.57 12.15 4.73
CA THR A 89 1.51 13.14 4.78
C THR A 89 0.55 12.99 3.59
N GLN A 90 1.08 12.80 2.37
CA GLN A 90 0.25 12.57 1.18
C GLN A 90 -0.51 11.24 1.26
N LEU A 91 0.14 10.18 1.74
CA LEU A 91 -0.52 8.88 1.97
C LEU A 91 -1.68 9.02 2.97
N ALA A 92 -1.43 9.67 4.11
CA ALA A 92 -2.46 9.90 5.12
C ALA A 92 -3.63 10.75 4.58
N PHE A 93 -3.37 11.76 3.75
CA PHE A 93 -4.43 12.55 3.11
C PHE A 93 -5.31 11.69 2.20
N ASN A 94 -4.71 10.82 1.37
CA ASN A 94 -5.45 9.96 0.45
C ASN A 94 -6.21 8.83 1.16
N GLN A 95 -5.82 8.47 2.38
CA GLN A 95 -6.53 7.48 3.21
C GLN A 95 -7.73 8.07 3.97
N ASN A 96 -7.71 9.38 4.24
CA ASN A 96 -8.80 10.04 4.96
C ASN A 96 -9.99 10.27 4.04
N GLY A 97 -11.01 9.42 4.17
CA GLY A 97 -12.26 9.53 3.41
C GLY A 97 -12.85 8.19 2.96
N THR A 98 -12.12 7.08 3.12
CA THR A 98 -12.66 5.74 2.88
C THR A 98 -13.47 5.27 4.09
N GLU A 99 -14.65 5.85 4.28
CA GLU A 99 -15.68 5.23 5.12
C GLU A 99 -16.10 3.92 4.44
N SER A 100 -15.77 2.79 5.09
CA SER A 100 -16.02 1.40 4.64
C SER A 100 -15.52 1.06 3.23
N GLY A 101 -14.27 0.60 3.14
CA GLY A 101 -13.89 -0.25 2.01
C GLY A 101 -14.69 -1.56 2.07
N TYR A 102 -15.35 -1.93 0.99
CA TYR A 102 -15.84 -3.30 0.78
C TYR A 102 -14.76 -4.08 0.04
N ASP A 103 -14.73 -5.40 0.24
CA ASP A 103 -13.87 -6.25 -0.58
C ASP A 103 -14.31 -6.10 -2.04
N GLN A 104 -13.36 -5.86 -2.94
CA GLN A 104 -13.58 -5.82 -4.39
C GLN A 104 -12.74 -6.91 -5.04
N TRP A 105 -13.36 -7.64 -5.97
CA TRP A 105 -12.62 -8.57 -6.82
C TRP A 105 -12.00 -7.79 -7.97
N VAL A 106 -10.69 -7.88 -8.12
CA VAL A 106 -9.93 -7.20 -9.17
C VAL A 106 -8.99 -8.19 -9.84
N ASP A 107 -8.90 -8.13 -11.16
CA ASP A 107 -7.93 -8.88 -11.94
C ASP A 107 -6.69 -8.00 -12.24
N ARG A 108 -5.67 -8.59 -12.88
CA ARG A 108 -4.46 -7.83 -13.24
C ARG A 108 -4.71 -6.78 -14.31
N ASP A 109 -5.62 -7.03 -15.23
CA ASP A 109 -5.94 -6.09 -16.31
C ASP A 109 -6.54 -4.81 -15.73
N TYR A 110 -7.44 -4.94 -14.76
CA TYR A 110 -8.00 -3.82 -14.01
C TYR A 110 -6.90 -3.01 -13.30
N LEU A 111 -6.00 -3.67 -12.56
CA LEU A 111 -4.90 -3.00 -11.87
C LEU A 111 -3.99 -2.23 -12.84
N GLN A 112 -3.73 -2.80 -14.02
CA GLN A 112 -2.90 -2.17 -15.05
C GLN A 112 -3.58 -0.94 -15.69
N ILE A 113 -4.91 -0.91 -15.74
CA ILE A 113 -5.70 0.24 -16.21
C ILE A 113 -5.77 1.33 -15.14
N ASP A 114 -6.04 0.96 -13.88
CA ASP A 114 -6.23 1.90 -12.77
C ASP A 114 -4.91 2.57 -12.35
N VAL A 115 -3.84 1.78 -12.25
CA VAL A 115 -2.50 2.24 -11.87
C VAL A 115 -1.48 1.85 -12.94
N PRO A 116 -1.50 2.53 -14.11
CA PRO A 116 -0.66 2.15 -15.24
C PRO A 116 0.84 2.44 -15.04
N SER A 117 1.19 3.22 -14.02
CA SER A 117 2.57 3.56 -13.67
C SER A 117 3.29 2.46 -12.88
N PHE A 118 2.57 1.44 -12.40
CA PHE A 118 3.13 0.35 -11.62
C PHE A 118 3.25 -0.92 -12.47
N ASP A 119 4.41 -1.58 -12.43
CA ASP A 119 4.65 -2.84 -13.13
C ASP A 119 4.12 -4.00 -12.27
N TRP A 120 2.83 -4.28 -12.42
CA TRP A 120 2.12 -5.29 -11.64
C TRP A 120 2.66 -6.70 -11.89
N ASP A 121 2.98 -7.04 -13.13
CA ASP A 121 3.51 -8.36 -13.48
C ASP A 121 4.85 -8.62 -12.79
N THR A 122 5.80 -7.69 -12.90
CA THR A 122 7.11 -7.81 -12.24
C THR A 122 6.95 -7.86 -10.73
N TRP A 123 6.02 -7.08 -10.15
CA TRP A 123 5.80 -7.09 -8.71
C TRP A 123 5.24 -8.43 -8.20
N PHE A 124 4.17 -8.94 -8.83
CA PHE A 124 3.58 -10.23 -8.45
C PHE A 124 4.57 -11.39 -8.64
N ASP A 125 5.37 -11.37 -9.71
CA ASP A 125 6.45 -12.35 -9.91
C ASP A 125 7.49 -12.27 -8.80
N ALA A 126 7.90 -11.06 -8.41
CA ALA A 126 8.90 -10.84 -7.36
C ALA A 126 8.44 -11.32 -5.97
N ILE A 127 7.14 -11.25 -5.66
CA ILE A 127 6.58 -11.76 -4.40
C ILE A 127 6.16 -13.24 -4.47
N GLY A 128 6.34 -13.90 -5.61
CA GLY A 128 6.03 -15.32 -5.80
C GLY A 128 4.55 -15.64 -6.09
N PHE A 129 3.78 -14.63 -6.50
CA PHE A 129 2.36 -14.72 -6.85
C PHE A 129 2.11 -14.43 -8.34
N GLY A 130 3.05 -14.86 -9.19
CA GLY A 130 3.07 -14.59 -10.64
C GLY A 130 1.84 -15.05 -11.43
N THR A 131 1.00 -15.93 -10.88
CA THR A 131 -0.23 -16.41 -11.52
C THR A 131 -1.53 -15.77 -10.98
N VAL A 132 -1.46 -14.98 -9.91
CA VAL A 132 -2.64 -14.35 -9.29
C VAL A 132 -3.24 -13.28 -10.21
N GLY A 133 -4.57 -13.29 -10.36
CA GLY A 133 -5.31 -12.29 -11.11
C GLY A 133 -5.19 -12.41 -12.64
N LEU A 134 -4.60 -13.50 -13.15
CA LEU A 134 -4.47 -13.80 -14.58
C LEU A 134 -5.54 -14.80 -15.09
N GLU A 135 -6.21 -15.49 -14.16
CA GLU A 135 -7.27 -16.44 -14.52
C GLU A 135 -8.60 -15.69 -14.63
N PRO A 136 -9.38 -15.91 -15.70
CA PRO A 136 -10.74 -15.38 -15.77
C PRO A 136 -11.55 -15.97 -14.62
N ASP A 137 -12.33 -15.14 -13.91
CA ASP A 137 -13.17 -15.63 -12.83
C ASP A 137 -14.13 -16.71 -13.37
N PRO A 138 -14.02 -17.96 -12.91
CA PRO A 138 -14.80 -19.08 -13.45
C PRO A 138 -16.31 -18.92 -13.20
N ASP A 139 -16.71 -18.02 -12.28
CA ASP A 139 -18.09 -17.76 -11.91
C ASP A 139 -18.62 -16.41 -12.46
N ALA A 140 -17.80 -15.65 -13.21
CA ALA A 140 -18.19 -14.37 -13.81
C ALA A 140 -19.14 -14.58 -15.00
N THR A 141 -20.43 -14.71 -14.73
CA THR A 141 -21.46 -14.82 -15.79
C THR A 141 -21.91 -13.47 -16.33
N ASP A 142 -21.59 -12.37 -15.64
CA ASP A 142 -22.01 -11.01 -15.98
C ASP A 142 -20.94 -10.04 -15.44
N VAL A 143 -20.07 -9.55 -16.31
CA VAL A 143 -19.02 -8.56 -15.98
C VAL A 143 -19.26 -7.25 -16.72
N ASP A 144 -18.93 -6.13 -16.10
CA ASP A 144 -19.02 -4.80 -16.70
C ASP A 144 -17.97 -4.57 -17.79
N ASP A 145 -18.03 -3.39 -18.42
CA ASP A 145 -17.11 -2.99 -19.48
C ASP A 145 -15.63 -2.97 -19.02
N TYR A 146 -15.38 -3.10 -17.71
CA TYR A 146 -14.07 -3.14 -17.07
C TYR A 146 -13.70 -4.51 -16.49
N GLY A 147 -14.50 -5.55 -16.75
CA GLY A 147 -14.25 -6.92 -16.28
C GLY A 147 -14.70 -7.19 -14.85
N GLN A 148 -15.43 -6.27 -14.21
CA GLN A 148 -15.93 -6.46 -12.84
C GLN A 148 -17.26 -7.19 -12.83
N PRO A 149 -17.49 -8.21 -11.99
CA PRO A 149 -18.80 -8.86 -11.90
C PRO A 149 -19.90 -7.84 -11.56
N TYR A 150 -20.98 -7.75 -12.35
CA TYR A 150 -22.09 -6.81 -12.13
C TYR A 150 -22.80 -7.02 -10.77
N ASP A 151 -22.65 -8.20 -10.16
CA ASP A 151 -23.19 -8.55 -8.85
C ASP A 151 -22.27 -8.12 -7.67
N THR A 152 -21.22 -7.34 -7.92
CA THR A 152 -20.53 -6.59 -6.85
C THR A 152 -21.45 -5.47 -6.32
N PRO A 153 -21.62 -5.31 -5.00
CA PRO A 153 -22.45 -4.25 -4.41
C PRO A 153 -22.06 -2.83 -4.83
#